data_AF-A0A8T5RNC3-F1
#
_entry.id   AF-A0A8T5RNC3-F1
#
_cell.length_a   1.000
_cell.length_b   1.000
_cell.length_c   1.000
_cell.angle_alpha   90.00
_cell.angle_beta   90.00
_cell.angle_gamma   90.00
#
_symmetry.space_group_name_H-M   'P 1'
#
loop_
_entity.id
_entity.type
_entity.pdbx_description
1 polymer ?
#
loop_
_entity_poly.entity_id
_entity_poly.type
_entity_poly.pdbx_seq_one_letter_code
_entity_poly.pdbx_strand_id
1 'polypeptide(L)' 'MLTLKKLLKHEGISEDRVQQYFCSAAEVEKFINSVGDITKKIYALPPLPKNNPN' A
#
# COMPACT_ATOMS: atom_id res chain seq x y z
N MET A 1 -7.88 8.33 -6.24
CA MET A 1 -6.64 7.92 -5.54
C MET A 1 -5.74 9.09 -5.13
N LEU A 2 -5.67 10.18 -5.91
CA LEU A 2 -4.85 11.36 -5.58
C LEU A 2 -5.15 11.94 -4.18
N THR A 3 -6.42 11.98 -3.79
CA THR A 3 -6.86 12.50 -2.48
C THR A 3 -6.36 11.66 -1.31
N LEU A 4 -6.39 10.33 -1.42
CA LEU A 4 -5.94 9.43 -0.36
C LEU A 4 -4.42 9.53 -0.15
N LYS A 5 -3.64 9.58 -1.24
CA LYS A 5 -2.19 9.75 -1.15
C LYS A 5 -1.83 11.07 -0.46
N LYS A 6 -2.51 12.16 -0.84
CA LYS A 6 -2.34 13.47 -0.18
C LYS A 6 -2.69 13.44 1.31
N LEU A 7 -3.76 12.75 1.69
CA LEU A 7 -4.15 12.59 3.10
C LEU A 7 -3.08 11.82 3.89
N LEU A 8 -2.62 10.68 3.38
CA LEU A 8 -1.62 9.89 4.08
C LEU A 8 -0.30 10.63 4.25
N LYS A 9 0.12 11.37 3.21
CA LYS A 9 1.28 12.24 3.31
C LYS A 9 1.11 13.33 4.37
N HIS A 10 -0.08 13.91 4.48
CA HIS A 10 -0.42 14.87 5.55
C HIS A 10 -0.28 14.24 6.94
N GLU A 11 -0.69 12.97 7.10
CA GLU A 11 -0.56 12.20 8.35
C GLU A 11 0.85 11.63 8.59
N GLY A 12 1.86 12.02 7.78
CA GLY A 12 3.23 11.53 7.92
C GLY A 12 3.45 10.07 7.45
N ILE A 13 2.49 9.51 6.73
CA ILE A 13 2.55 8.17 6.15
C ILE A 13 3.03 8.27 4.70
N SER A 14 4.07 7.52 4.35
CA SER A 14 4.57 7.48 2.97
C SER A 14 3.48 7.04 1.98
N GLU A 15 3.36 7.78 0.88
CA GLU A 15 2.44 7.49 -0.23
C GLU A 15 2.71 6.11 -0.86
N ASP A 16 3.93 5.58 -0.74
CA ASP A 16 4.34 4.27 -1.26
C ASP A 16 3.63 3.10 -0.58
N ARG A 17 3.03 3.34 0.59
CA ARG A 17 2.20 2.35 1.30
C ARG A 17 0.86 2.11 0.62
N VAL A 18 0.43 2.99 -0.28
CA VAL A 18 -0.81 2.83 -1.04
C VAL A 18 -0.49 2.46 -2.47
N GLN A 19 -0.80 1.21 -2.80
CA GLN A 19 -0.69 0.67 -4.15
C GLN A 19 -2.09 0.34 -4.67
N GLN A 20 -2.35 0.65 -5.94
CA GLN A 20 -3.58 0.29 -6.63
C GLN A 20 -3.23 -0.68 -7.75
N TYR A 21 -4.00 -1.76 -7.84
CA TYR A 21 -3.92 -2.69 -8.95
C TYR A 21 -5.31 -2.96 -9.48
N PHE A 22 -5.44 -3.00 -10.81
CA PHE A 22 -6.67 -3.38 -11.48
C PHE A 22 -6.49 -4.80 -12.02
N CYS A 23 -7.39 -5.70 -11.68
CA CYS A 23 -7.38 -7.07 -12.16
C CYS A 23 -8.80 -7.47 -12.54
N SER A 24 -8.98 -8.11 -13.69
CA SER A 24 -10.24 -8.76 -14.03
C SER A 24 -10.32 -10.13 -13.36
N ALA A 25 -11.54 -10.67 -13.24
CA ALA A 25 -11.76 -11.98 -12.60
C ALA A 25 -11.01 -13.14 -13.32
N ALA A 26 -10.67 -12.98 -14.60
CA ALA A 26 -9.92 -13.97 -15.37
C ALA A 26 -8.40 -13.92 -15.13
N GLU A 27 -7.88 -12.88 -14.46
CA GLU A 27 -6.45 -12.61 -14.32
C GLU A 27 -5.91 -13.03 -12.94
N VAL A 28 -6.21 -14.26 -12.53
CA VAL A 28 -5.84 -14.81 -11.20
C VAL A 28 -4.32 -14.75 -10.97
N GLU A 29 -3.51 -15.12 -11.95
CA GLU A 29 -2.04 -15.08 -11.81
C GLU A 29 -1.52 -13.64 -11.62
N LYS A 30 -2.10 -12.66 -12.34
CA LYS A 30 -1.72 -11.25 -12.16
C LYS A 30 -2.10 -10.77 -10.76
N PHE A 31 -3.24 -11.19 -10.23
CA PHE A 31 -3.62 -10.88 -8.86
C PHE A 31 -2.60 -11.45 -7.85
N ILE A 32 -2.27 -12.74 -7.94
CA ILE A 32 -1.33 -13.41 -7.03
C ILE A 32 0.04 -12.72 -7.08
N ASN A 33 0.56 -12.44 -8.28
CA ASN A 33 1.84 -11.76 -8.46
C ASN A 33 1.79 -10.33 -7.86
N SER A 34 0.70 -9.60 -8.10
CA SER A 34 0.54 -8.24 -7.57
C SER A 34 0.50 -8.21 -6.04
N VAL A 35 -0.20 -9.16 -5.42
CA VAL A 35 -0.20 -9.31 -3.95
C VAL A 35 1.20 -9.62 -3.45
N GLY A 36 1.95 -10.50 -4.11
CA GLY A 36 3.33 -10.82 -3.77
C GLY A 36 4.26 -9.61 -3.82
N ASP A 37 4.17 -8.80 -4.87
CA ASP A 37 4.97 -7.59 -5.05
C ASP A 37 4.62 -6.49 -4.05
N ILE A 38 3.33 -6.29 -3.78
CA ILE A 38 2.85 -5.35 -2.76
C ILE A 38 3.41 -5.75 -1.39
N THR A 39 3.34 -7.05 -1.06
CA THR A 39 3.82 -7.59 0.21
C THR A 39 5.31 -7.30 0.39
N LYS A 40 6.15 -7.62 -0.61
CA LYS A 40 7.59 -7.34 -0.56
C LYS A 40 7.89 -5.85 -0.32
N LYS A 41 7.18 -4.96 -1.02
CA LYS A 41 7.35 -3.51 -0.87
C LYS A 41 6.94 -3.02 0.52
N ILE A 42 5.83 -3.52 1.07
CA ILE A 42 5.39 -3.16 2.42
C ILE A 42 6.42 -3.59 3.47
N TYR A 43 6.97 -4.80 3.37
CA TYR A 43 8.00 -5.29 4.29
C TYR A 43 9.34 -4.55 4.18
N ALA A 44 9.65 -3.96 3.03
CA ALA A 44 10.85 -3.15 2.84
C ALA A 44 10.72 -1.73 3.44
N LEU A 45 9.49 -1.26 3.69
CA LEU A 45 9.25 0.04 4.32
C LEU A 45 9.48 -0.05 5.83
N PRO A 46 9.90 1.06 6.49
CA PRO A 46 9.96 1.10 7.95
C PRO A 46 8.61 0.70 8.56
N PRO A 47 8.53 0.26 9.82
CA PRO A 47 7.25 0.06 10.47
C PRO A 47 6.46 1.37 10.50
N LEU A 48 5.13 1.29 10.42
CA LEU A 48 4.31 2.46 10.74
C LEU A 48 4.55 2.85 12.19
N PRO A 49 4.52 4.17 12.52
CA PRO A 49 4.52 4.58 13.91
C PRO A 49 3.36 3.86 14.60
N LYS A 50 3.69 3.05 15.62
CA LYS A 50 2.67 2.51 16.52
C LYS A 50 1.97 3.73 17.10
N ASN A 51 0.63 3.78 17.04
CA ASN A 51 -0.11 4.89 17.63
C ASN A 51 0.48 5.24 18.99
N ASN A 52 0.83 6.52 19.15
CA ASN A 52 1.11 7.09 20.45
C ASN A 52 -0.12 6.77 21.34
N PRO A 53 0.06 6.22 22.55
CA PRO A 53 -1.05 5.96 23.44
C PRO A 53 -1.57 7.31 23.94
N ASN A 54 -2.51 7.90 23.22
CA ASN A 54 -3.34 9.02 23.68
C ASN A 54 -4.79 8.56 23.66
#